data_AF-A0A7C2AHZ1-F1
#
_entry.id   AF-A0A7C2AHZ1-F1
#
_cell.length_a   1.000
_cell.length_b   1.000
_cell.length_c   1.000
_cell.angle_alpha   90.00
_cell.angle_beta   90.00
_cell.angle_gamma   90.00
#
_symmetry.space_group_name_H-M   'P 1'
#
loop_
_entity.id
_entity.type
_entity.pdbx_description
1 polymer ?
#
loop_
_entity_poly.entity_id
_entity_poly.type
_entity_poly.pdbx_seq_one_letter_code
_entity_poly.pdbx_strand_id
1 'polypeptide(L)'
;MRPRRTQRSAFTLVELLLALGLLSILTLALVQLLDTSLGIWRRAETGRDLAEIGGAALDLIARDLRTLEGGPRGDLVADWKRFDLDRDGNASLALPRLRLVRQADAADLLRAGAQEAVDASQADSLESGGGALEVDPHAKGVLQVVWMLVPSRSSAPDERALSELVRGERRLEDEGLDFFDPGFFATGGKPPAGSVELVTGGVLWLEFLFAAKTSVIEDGWNVGTGLADCSQSWDAWGRERPDTEETFLNQGAAGMQSAPDHAALPRRVRIVLEIERPRDLRARTRIESALDAEINELAVGDERRLPGPGGFVLIDEEWMEILSTGRGYAIVKRARRGTRATLHDAGALIHHGERLVREVPIATAREDWKL
;
A
#
# COMPACT_ATOMS: atom_id res chain seq x y z
N MET A 1 -10.11 -82.69 36.98
CA MET A 1 -10.45 -81.33 36.53
C MET A 1 -10.05 -80.32 37.60
N ARG A 2 -8.99 -79.53 37.41
CA ARG A 2 -8.64 -78.41 38.29
C ARG A 2 -9.19 -77.11 37.67
N PRO A 3 -9.85 -76.22 38.44
CA PRO A 3 -10.32 -74.95 37.91
C PRO A 3 -9.13 -74.01 37.69
N ARG A 4 -9.05 -73.42 36.48
CA ARG A 4 -8.12 -72.32 36.17
C ARG A 4 -8.57 -71.08 36.97
N ARG A 5 -7.74 -70.63 37.92
CA ARG A 5 -7.86 -69.31 38.54
C ARG A 5 -7.61 -68.25 37.46
N THR A 6 -8.63 -67.49 37.12
CA THR A 6 -8.48 -66.21 36.42
C THR A 6 -7.81 -65.23 37.38
N GLN A 7 -6.55 -64.89 37.13
CA GLN A 7 -5.90 -63.77 37.82
C GLN A 7 -6.63 -62.48 37.41
N ARG A 8 -7.42 -61.93 38.33
CA ARG A 8 -7.84 -60.53 38.27
C ARG A 8 -6.62 -59.69 38.62
N SER A 9 -5.95 -59.12 37.63
CA SER A 9 -4.92 -58.09 37.86
C SER A 9 -5.62 -56.80 38.29
N ALA A 10 -5.53 -56.47 39.57
CA ALA A 10 -5.87 -55.14 40.04
C ALA A 10 -4.71 -54.21 39.67
N PHE A 11 -5.00 -53.16 38.88
CA PHE A 11 -4.02 -52.12 38.55
C PHE A 11 -3.48 -51.48 39.83
N THR A 12 -2.16 -51.29 39.91
CA THR A 12 -1.56 -50.62 41.06
C THR A 12 -1.78 -49.12 40.96
N LEU A 13 -1.93 -48.44 42.10
CA LEU A 13 -2.14 -46.98 42.17
C LEU A 13 -1.06 -46.21 41.37
N VAL A 14 0.18 -46.72 41.40
CA VAL A 14 1.34 -46.16 40.68
C VAL A 14 1.15 -46.21 39.16
N GLU A 15 0.56 -47.29 38.66
CA GLU A 15 0.31 -47.52 37.23
C GLU A 15 -0.80 -46.59 36.71
N LEU A 16 -1.83 -46.34 37.54
CA LEU A 16 -2.85 -45.33 37.27
C LEU A 16 -2.26 -43.91 37.25
N LEU A 17 -1.38 -43.57 38.20
CA LEU A 17 -0.73 -42.25 38.24
C LEU A 17 0.19 -42.03 37.03
N LEU A 18 0.97 -43.05 36.63
CA LEU A 18 1.80 -43.01 35.44
C LEU A 18 0.96 -42.86 34.16
N ALA A 19 -0.13 -43.62 34.03
CA ALA A 19 -1.02 -43.50 32.88
C ALA A 19 -1.65 -42.10 32.79
N LEU A 20 -2.09 -41.53 33.92
CA LEU A 20 -2.69 -40.19 33.95
C LEU A 20 -1.66 -39.09 33.63
N GLY A 21 -0.43 -39.22 34.16
CA GLY A 21 0.66 -38.30 33.87
C GLY A 21 1.09 -38.33 32.40
N LEU A 22 1.26 -39.53 31.83
CA LEU A 22 1.56 -39.70 30.41
C LEU A 22 0.45 -39.13 29.52
N LEU A 23 -0.81 -39.41 29.86
CA LEU A 23 -1.98 -38.88 29.14
C LEU A 23 -2.01 -37.35 29.16
N SER A 24 -1.69 -36.74 30.31
CA SER A 24 -1.65 -35.29 30.47
C SER A 24 -0.57 -34.65 29.59
N ILE A 25 0.63 -35.25 29.55
CA ILE A 25 1.72 -34.80 28.67
C ILE A 25 1.32 -34.93 27.19
N LEU A 26 0.71 -36.06 26.81
CA LEU A 26 0.21 -36.30 25.45
C LEU A 26 -0.85 -35.28 25.04
N THR A 27 -1.78 -34.95 25.95
CA THR A 27 -2.83 -33.97 25.68
C THR A 27 -2.24 -32.57 25.52
N LEU A 28 -1.27 -32.20 26.36
CA LEU A 28 -0.58 -30.91 26.24
C LEU A 28 0.18 -30.80 24.91
N ALA A 29 0.92 -31.84 24.52
CA ALA A 29 1.62 -31.89 23.24
C ALA A 29 0.67 -31.80 22.05
N LEU A 30 -0.49 -32.48 22.12
CA LEU A 30 -1.53 -32.41 21.09
C LEU A 30 -2.11 -31.00 20.97
N VAL A 31 -2.42 -30.34 22.08
CA VAL A 31 -2.91 -28.96 22.09
C VAL A 31 -1.89 -28.01 21.49
N GLN A 32 -0.61 -28.12 21.87
CA GLN A 32 0.47 -27.31 21.29
C GLN A 32 0.62 -27.52 19.79
N LEU A 33 0.50 -28.77 19.32
CA LEU A 33 0.56 -29.10 17.91
C LEU A 33 -0.63 -28.51 17.15
N LEU A 34 -1.84 -28.63 17.69
CA LEU A 34 -3.04 -28.02 17.13
C LEU A 34 -2.93 -26.49 17.05
N ASP A 35 -2.50 -25.83 18.11
CA ASP A 35 -2.29 -24.37 18.12
C ASP A 35 -1.26 -23.94 17.08
N THR A 36 -0.16 -24.70 16.95
CA THR A 36 0.87 -24.44 15.95
C THR A 36 0.32 -24.62 14.53
N SER A 37 -0.41 -25.70 14.27
CA SER A 37 -1.01 -25.98 12.96
C SER A 37 -2.08 -24.94 12.59
N LEU A 38 -2.94 -24.54 13.54
CA LEU A 38 -3.93 -23.48 13.33
C LEU A 38 -3.26 -22.12 13.11
N GLY A 39 -2.17 -21.83 13.82
CA GLY A 39 -1.38 -20.61 13.62
C GLY A 39 -0.68 -20.56 12.25
N ILE A 40 -0.19 -21.69 11.74
CA ILE A 40 0.35 -21.78 10.38
C ILE A 40 -0.75 -21.61 9.35
N TRP A 41 -1.88 -22.31 9.52
CA TRP A 41 -3.01 -22.23 8.59
C TRP A 41 -3.62 -20.83 8.53
N ARG A 42 -3.85 -20.18 9.68
CA ARG A 42 -4.33 -18.78 9.72
C ARG A 42 -3.38 -17.82 9.04
N ARG A 43 -2.06 -18.00 9.19
CA ARG A 43 -1.05 -17.18 8.49
C ARG A 43 -1.07 -17.43 6.98
N ALA A 44 -1.18 -18.68 6.55
CA ALA A 44 -1.26 -19.03 5.14
C ALA A 44 -2.54 -18.49 4.48
N GLU A 45 -3.70 -18.65 5.13
CA GLU A 45 -4.98 -18.13 4.66
C GLU A 45 -5.00 -16.59 4.66
N THR A 46 -4.39 -15.99 5.69
CA THR A 46 -4.23 -14.54 5.76
C THR A 46 -3.36 -14.01 4.63
N GLY A 47 -2.24 -14.69 4.35
CA GLY A 47 -1.37 -14.36 3.24
C GLY A 47 -2.07 -14.50 1.88
N ARG A 48 -2.99 -15.47 1.72
CA ARG A 48 -3.71 -15.70 0.46
C ARG A 48 -4.64 -14.55 0.11
N ASP A 49 -5.52 -14.13 1.03
CA ASP A 49 -6.47 -13.03 0.80
C ASP A 49 -5.75 -11.69 0.56
N LEU A 50 -4.66 -11.44 1.28
CA LEU A 50 -3.84 -10.23 1.14
C LEU A 50 -3.04 -10.23 -0.16
N ALA A 51 -2.48 -11.37 -0.55
CA ALA A 51 -1.79 -11.53 -1.82
C ALA A 51 -2.76 -11.35 -3.00
N GLU A 52 -4.02 -11.76 -2.85
CA GLU A 52 -5.02 -11.62 -3.90
C GLU A 52 -5.42 -10.15 -4.11
N ILE A 53 -5.82 -9.44 -3.04
CA ILE A 53 -6.32 -8.06 -3.17
C ILE A 53 -5.17 -7.05 -3.27
N GLY A 54 -4.27 -7.05 -2.27
CA GLY A 54 -3.16 -6.10 -2.22
C GLY A 54 -2.07 -6.39 -3.25
N GLY A 55 -1.81 -7.67 -3.53
CA GLY A 55 -0.86 -8.08 -4.57
C GLY A 55 -1.32 -7.68 -5.98
N ALA A 56 -2.61 -7.87 -6.30
CA ALA A 56 -3.15 -7.44 -7.59
C ALA A 56 -3.04 -5.92 -7.80
N ALA A 57 -3.36 -5.13 -6.77
CA ALA A 57 -3.20 -3.68 -6.81
C ALA A 57 -1.73 -3.27 -7.04
N LEU A 58 -0.80 -3.86 -6.28
CA LEU A 58 0.64 -3.60 -6.43
C LEU A 58 1.17 -4.02 -7.80
N ASP A 59 0.69 -5.13 -8.37
CA ASP A 59 1.10 -5.58 -9.69
C ASP A 59 0.56 -4.68 -10.81
N LEU A 60 -0.64 -4.11 -10.64
CA LEU A 60 -1.19 -3.15 -11.59
C LEU A 60 -0.39 -1.84 -11.56
N ILE A 61 -0.11 -1.28 -10.38
CA ILE A 61 0.76 -0.11 -10.21
C ILE A 61 2.16 -0.39 -10.80
N ALA A 62 2.74 -1.56 -10.47
CA ALA A 62 4.06 -1.92 -10.95
C ALA A 62 4.10 -2.09 -12.47
N ARG A 63 3.01 -2.55 -13.10
CA ARG A 63 2.89 -2.61 -14.56
C ARG A 63 2.94 -1.22 -15.16
N ASP A 64 2.13 -0.29 -14.65
CA ASP A 64 2.09 1.10 -15.12
C ASP A 64 3.46 1.80 -14.97
N LEU A 65 4.17 1.55 -13.86
CA LEU A 65 5.52 2.10 -13.65
C LEU A 65 6.58 1.48 -14.57
N ARG A 66 6.48 0.19 -14.91
CA ARG A 66 7.44 -0.45 -15.84
C ARG A 66 7.33 0.07 -17.26
N THR A 67 6.15 0.55 -17.64
CA THR A 67 5.87 1.06 -18.98
C THR A 67 5.93 2.58 -19.07
N LEU A 68 6.56 3.27 -18.10
CA LEU A 68 6.75 4.72 -18.14
C LEU A 68 7.38 5.19 -19.46
N GLU A 69 6.77 6.22 -20.05
CA GLU A 69 7.31 6.87 -21.22
C GLU A 69 8.48 7.78 -20.80
N GLY A 70 9.70 7.47 -21.26
CA GLY A 70 10.92 8.22 -20.92
C GLY A 70 11.28 9.34 -21.90
N GLY A 71 10.50 9.53 -22.96
CA GLY A 71 10.74 10.52 -24.01
C GLY A 71 10.20 11.92 -23.68
N PRO A 72 10.15 12.82 -24.68
CA PRO A 72 9.59 14.17 -24.53
C PRO A 72 8.09 14.20 -24.18
N ARG A 73 7.36 13.13 -24.51
CA ARG A 73 5.94 12.95 -24.15
C ARG A 73 5.76 12.37 -22.75
N GLY A 74 6.84 11.97 -22.10
CA GLY A 74 6.84 11.37 -20.77
C GLY A 74 6.52 12.37 -19.68
N ASP A 75 5.91 11.88 -18.61
CA ASP A 75 5.73 12.65 -17.38
C ASP A 75 5.52 11.70 -16.19
N LEU A 76 5.94 12.14 -15.00
CA LEU A 76 5.74 11.48 -13.73
C LEU A 76 5.68 12.54 -12.64
N VAL A 77 4.56 12.59 -11.93
CA VAL A 77 4.35 13.41 -10.74
C VAL A 77 3.85 12.53 -9.61
N ALA A 78 4.50 12.61 -8.47
CA ALA A 78 3.99 12.03 -7.23
C ALA A 78 3.98 13.11 -6.16
N ASP A 79 2.84 13.29 -5.53
CA ASP A 79 2.63 14.29 -4.51
C ASP A 79 1.62 13.82 -3.48
N TRP A 80 1.51 14.56 -2.39
CA TRP A 80 0.67 14.28 -1.24
C TRP A 80 -0.29 15.43 -1.03
N LYS A 81 -1.55 15.12 -0.73
CA LYS A 81 -2.59 16.11 -0.44
C LYS A 81 -3.27 15.77 0.87
N ARG A 82 -3.51 16.76 1.74
CA ARG A 82 -4.27 16.54 2.98
C ARG A 82 -5.75 16.41 2.70
N PHE A 83 -6.36 15.49 3.41
CA PHE A 83 -7.79 15.26 3.45
C PHE A 83 -8.29 15.28 4.88
N ASP A 84 -9.55 15.66 5.01
CA ASP A 84 -10.34 15.59 6.23
C ASP A 84 -11.10 14.24 6.22
N LEU A 85 -10.59 13.24 6.96
CA LEU A 85 -11.17 11.89 7.02
C LEU A 85 -12.25 11.80 8.08
N ASP A 86 -12.08 12.46 9.23
CA ASP A 86 -13.02 12.41 10.34
C ASP A 86 -14.25 13.33 10.16
N ARG A 87 -14.16 14.28 9.21
CA ARG A 87 -15.16 15.28 8.81
C ARG A 87 -15.34 16.39 9.82
N ASP A 88 -14.28 16.76 10.53
CA ASP A 88 -14.26 17.86 11.48
C ASP A 88 -14.03 19.24 10.81
N GLY A 89 -13.74 19.25 9.51
CA GLY A 89 -13.43 20.44 8.71
C GLY A 89 -11.94 20.73 8.58
N ASN A 90 -11.07 19.93 9.20
CA ASN A 90 -9.63 20.08 9.20
C ASN A 90 -8.98 18.96 8.37
N ALA A 91 -8.41 19.33 7.22
CA ALA A 91 -7.63 18.39 6.44
C ALA A 91 -6.27 18.12 7.11
N SER A 92 -6.12 16.98 7.78
CA SER A 92 -4.93 16.68 8.58
C SER A 92 -4.08 15.53 8.00
N LEU A 93 -4.70 14.49 7.44
CA LEU A 93 -3.98 13.34 6.91
C LEU A 93 -3.59 13.53 5.44
N ALA A 94 -2.29 13.46 5.16
CA ALA A 94 -1.76 13.50 3.80
C ALA A 94 -1.89 12.15 3.11
N LEU A 95 -2.54 12.12 1.94
CA LEU A 95 -2.71 10.93 1.10
C LEU A 95 -1.96 11.10 -0.24
N PRO A 96 -1.32 10.05 -0.76
CA PRO A 96 -0.51 10.14 -1.97
C PRO A 96 -1.37 10.13 -3.25
N ARG A 97 -0.83 10.80 -4.27
CA ARG A 97 -1.29 10.79 -5.65
C ARG A 97 -0.10 10.56 -6.55
N LEU A 98 -0.30 9.77 -7.59
CA LEU A 98 0.69 9.45 -8.60
C LEU A 98 0.05 9.64 -9.97
N ARG A 99 0.65 10.49 -10.79
CA ARG A 99 0.24 10.77 -12.17
C ARG A 99 1.41 10.45 -13.07
N LEU A 100 1.17 9.70 -14.14
CA LEU A 100 2.22 9.27 -15.03
C LEU A 100 1.75 9.16 -16.48
N VAL A 101 2.69 9.25 -17.40
CA VAL A 101 2.50 8.87 -18.80
C VAL A 101 3.20 7.55 -19.04
N ARG A 102 2.47 6.58 -19.59
CA ARG A 102 3.00 5.26 -19.94
C ARG A 102 2.79 4.93 -21.42
N GLN A 103 3.66 4.08 -21.92
CA GLN A 103 3.46 3.36 -23.17
C GLN A 103 2.27 2.41 -23.04
N ALA A 104 1.52 2.29 -24.13
CA ALA A 104 0.34 1.46 -24.25
C ALA A 104 0.44 0.56 -25.49
N ASP A 105 0.05 -0.70 -25.31
CA ASP A 105 -0.12 -1.65 -26.39
C ASP A 105 -1.52 -1.55 -27.02
N ALA A 106 -1.77 -2.34 -28.07
CA ALA A 106 -3.06 -2.35 -28.75
C ALA A 106 -4.23 -2.69 -27.80
N ALA A 107 -4.04 -3.58 -26.83
CA ALA A 107 -5.10 -3.99 -25.91
C ALA A 107 -5.43 -2.88 -24.90
N ASP A 108 -4.42 -2.13 -24.45
CA ASP A 108 -4.59 -0.93 -23.65
C ASP A 108 -5.38 0.15 -24.42
N LEU A 109 -5.00 0.39 -25.68
CA LEU A 109 -5.64 1.38 -26.53
C LEU A 109 -7.11 1.04 -26.80
N LEU A 110 -7.44 -0.22 -27.07
CA LEU A 110 -8.83 -0.67 -27.22
C LEU A 110 -9.65 -0.45 -25.95
N ARG A 111 -9.09 -0.77 -24.77
CA ARG A 111 -9.76 -0.54 -23.48
C ARG A 111 -9.99 0.95 -23.22
N ALA A 112 -9.07 1.80 -23.64
CA ALA A 112 -9.21 3.25 -23.60
C ALA A 112 -10.13 3.83 -24.70
N GLY A 113 -10.84 2.99 -25.47
CA GLY A 113 -11.79 3.43 -26.50
C GLY A 113 -11.16 3.88 -27.82
N ALA A 114 -9.90 3.52 -28.07
CA ALA A 114 -9.11 3.98 -29.21
C ALA A 114 -9.21 3.05 -30.44
N GLN A 115 -10.43 2.68 -30.85
CA GLN A 115 -10.64 1.78 -32.00
C GLN A 115 -9.94 2.33 -33.27
N GLU A 116 -10.03 3.64 -33.50
CA GLU A 116 -9.43 4.33 -34.65
C GLU A 116 -7.89 4.29 -34.66
N ALA A 117 -7.24 4.36 -33.50
CA ALA A 117 -5.77 4.28 -33.41
C ALA A 117 -5.25 2.87 -33.74
N VAL A 118 -6.05 1.85 -33.39
CA VAL A 118 -5.80 0.44 -33.67
C VAL A 118 -6.12 0.11 -35.13
N ASP A 119 -7.13 0.75 -35.72
CA ASP A 119 -7.45 0.63 -37.14
C ASP A 119 -6.39 1.34 -38.01
N ALA A 120 -5.82 2.46 -37.54
CA ALA A 120 -4.74 3.19 -38.22
C ALA A 120 -3.42 2.38 -38.25
N SER A 121 -3.04 1.72 -37.15
CA SER A 121 -1.86 0.83 -37.14
C SER A 121 -2.08 -0.43 -37.98
N GLN A 122 -3.32 -0.93 -38.05
CA GLN A 122 -3.70 -2.02 -38.96
C GLN A 122 -3.60 -1.61 -40.43
N ALA A 123 -3.98 -0.38 -40.78
CA ALA A 123 -3.84 0.13 -42.15
C ALA A 123 -2.37 0.18 -42.59
N ASP A 124 -1.47 0.65 -41.74
CA ASP A 124 -0.01 0.67 -41.98
C ASP A 124 0.58 -0.75 -42.13
N SER A 125 0.03 -1.71 -41.36
CA SER A 125 0.37 -3.13 -41.45
C SER A 125 -0.15 -3.81 -42.73
N LEU A 126 -1.33 -3.41 -43.22
CA LEU A 126 -1.94 -3.91 -44.46
C LEU A 126 -1.20 -3.42 -45.71
N GLU A 127 -0.69 -2.18 -45.70
CA GLU A 127 0.22 -1.67 -46.75
C GLU A 127 1.55 -2.45 -46.77
N SER A 128 1.93 -3.06 -45.65
CA SER A 128 3.10 -3.93 -45.52
C SER A 128 2.85 -5.42 -45.87
N GLY A 129 1.65 -5.77 -46.37
CA GLY A 129 1.40 -7.05 -47.05
C GLY A 129 0.94 -8.23 -46.18
N GLY A 130 0.44 -8.01 -44.97
CA GLY A 130 -0.11 -9.06 -44.09
C GLY A 130 -1.63 -9.19 -44.21
N GLY A 131 -2.13 -10.22 -44.88
CA GLY A 131 -3.58 -10.48 -45.01
C GLY A 131 -4.16 -11.31 -43.86
N ALA A 132 -4.85 -10.66 -42.92
CA ALA A 132 -5.99 -11.12 -42.12
C ALA A 132 -6.44 -9.97 -41.19
N LEU A 133 -7.74 -9.88 -40.86
CA LEU A 133 -8.28 -9.00 -39.81
C LEU A 133 -7.81 -9.49 -38.42
N GLU A 134 -6.52 -9.32 -38.13
CA GLU A 134 -5.97 -9.44 -36.78
C GLU A 134 -5.62 -8.03 -36.29
N VAL A 135 -6.07 -7.69 -35.08
CA VAL A 135 -5.65 -6.47 -34.39
C VAL A 135 -4.13 -6.46 -34.34
N ASP A 136 -3.50 -5.45 -34.92
CA ASP A 136 -2.03 -5.33 -34.90
C ASP A 136 -1.56 -5.25 -33.44
N PRO A 137 -0.91 -6.29 -32.89
CA PRO A 137 -0.41 -6.28 -31.53
C PRO A 137 0.73 -5.28 -31.32
N HIS A 138 1.24 -4.68 -32.41
CA HIS A 138 2.28 -3.65 -32.39
C HIS A 138 1.75 -2.21 -32.44
N ALA A 139 0.43 -1.98 -32.40
CA ALA A 139 -0.12 -0.64 -32.22
C ALA A 139 0.44 -0.02 -30.93
N LYS A 140 1.16 1.10 -31.05
CA LYS A 140 1.78 1.81 -29.92
C LYS A 140 1.11 3.15 -29.71
N GLY A 141 0.82 3.45 -28.45
CA GLY A 141 0.36 4.78 -28.04
C GLY A 141 0.87 5.14 -26.66
N VAL A 142 0.40 6.28 -26.15
CA VAL A 142 0.69 6.72 -24.78
C VAL A 142 -0.60 7.05 -24.06
N LEU A 143 -0.67 6.65 -22.80
CA LEU A 143 -1.80 6.88 -21.92
C LEU A 143 -1.34 7.66 -20.70
N GLN A 144 -2.21 8.54 -20.22
CA GLN A 144 -2.09 9.09 -18.88
C GLN A 144 -2.75 8.15 -17.90
N VAL A 145 -2.11 7.95 -16.76
CA VAL A 145 -2.63 7.16 -15.66
C VAL A 145 -2.55 7.99 -14.39
N VAL A 146 -3.63 7.97 -13.61
CA VAL A 146 -3.67 8.52 -12.26
C VAL A 146 -3.95 7.39 -11.27
N TRP A 147 -3.18 7.38 -10.19
CA TRP A 147 -3.37 6.58 -9.01
C TRP A 147 -3.53 7.52 -7.83
N MET A 148 -4.50 7.26 -6.97
CA MET A 148 -4.64 8.07 -5.77
C MET A 148 -5.31 7.29 -4.65
N LEU A 149 -4.93 7.67 -3.45
CA LEU A 149 -5.63 7.26 -2.25
C LEU A 149 -6.65 8.35 -1.90
N VAL A 150 -7.92 7.98 -1.76
CA VAL A 150 -9.01 8.89 -1.35
C VAL A 150 -9.66 8.41 -0.06
N PRO A 151 -10.19 9.32 0.78
CA PRO A 151 -10.94 8.90 1.97
C PRO A 151 -12.09 7.96 1.62
N SER A 152 -12.32 6.96 2.46
CA SER A 152 -13.46 6.04 2.33
C SER A 152 -14.78 6.79 2.27
N ARG A 153 -15.71 6.30 1.45
CA ARG A 153 -17.08 6.84 1.39
C ARG A 153 -17.93 6.40 2.59
N SER A 154 -17.44 5.47 3.40
CA SER A 154 -18.18 4.95 4.55
C SER A 154 -18.54 6.05 5.54
N SER A 155 -19.72 5.93 6.13
CA SER A 155 -20.17 6.80 7.23
C SER A 155 -19.93 6.16 8.60
N ALA A 156 -19.59 4.87 8.64
CA ALA A 156 -19.33 4.15 9.88
C ALA A 156 -18.10 4.75 10.57
N PRO A 157 -18.16 5.17 11.85
CA PRO A 157 -17.05 5.82 12.54
C PRO A 157 -15.75 5.01 12.47
N ASP A 158 -15.85 3.70 12.74
CA ASP A 158 -14.74 2.76 12.70
C ASP A 158 -14.15 2.54 11.30
N GLU A 159 -14.79 3.02 10.21
CA GLU A 159 -14.27 2.87 8.84
C GLU A 159 -13.81 4.20 8.23
N ARG A 160 -13.92 5.32 8.97
CA ARG A 160 -13.53 6.65 8.46
C ARG A 160 -12.05 6.81 8.24
N ALA A 161 -11.23 6.15 9.07
CA ALA A 161 -9.78 6.14 8.95
C ALA A 161 -9.28 5.34 7.73
N LEU A 162 -10.16 4.54 7.10
CA LEU A 162 -9.81 3.76 5.91
C LEU A 162 -9.86 4.62 4.65
N SER A 163 -9.04 4.24 3.67
CA SER A 163 -9.02 4.85 2.35
C SER A 163 -9.31 3.85 1.23
N GLU A 164 -9.69 4.41 0.08
CA GLU A 164 -9.94 3.71 -1.17
C GLU A 164 -8.82 4.03 -2.16
N LEU A 165 -8.20 2.99 -2.73
CA LEU A 165 -7.28 3.14 -3.84
C LEU A 165 -8.07 3.17 -5.14
N VAL A 166 -7.91 4.24 -5.91
CA VAL A 166 -8.58 4.42 -7.20
C VAL A 166 -7.55 4.64 -8.32
N ARG A 167 -7.93 4.25 -9.54
CA ARG A 167 -7.12 4.38 -10.76
C ARG A 167 -7.95 5.00 -11.88
N GLY A 168 -7.38 5.93 -12.62
CA GLY A 168 -7.94 6.45 -13.87
C GLY A 168 -6.96 6.25 -15.03
N GLU A 169 -7.49 6.09 -16.24
CA GLU A 169 -6.72 5.95 -17.47
C GLU A 169 -7.39 6.74 -18.59
N ARG A 170 -6.61 7.43 -19.41
CA ARG A 170 -7.10 8.16 -20.59
C ARG A 170 -6.01 8.28 -21.65
N ARG A 171 -6.39 8.58 -22.90
CA ARG A 171 -5.40 8.91 -23.92
C ARG A 171 -4.85 10.30 -23.69
N LEU A 172 -3.57 10.47 -24.06
CA LEU A 172 -2.90 11.76 -24.03
C LEU A 172 -3.54 12.77 -25.01
N GLU A 173 -4.19 12.26 -26.06
CA GLU A 173 -4.76 13.06 -27.16
C GLU A 173 -6.27 13.32 -26.98
N ASP A 174 -6.92 12.72 -25.98
CA ASP A 174 -8.34 12.94 -25.72
C ASP A 174 -8.61 14.42 -25.38
N GLU A 175 -9.78 14.94 -25.76
CA GLU A 175 -10.26 16.24 -25.29
C GLU A 175 -10.82 16.11 -23.85
N GLY A 176 -10.52 17.07 -22.97
CA GLY A 176 -11.03 17.11 -21.59
C GLY A 176 -9.94 17.29 -20.52
N LEU A 177 -10.35 17.36 -19.25
CA LEU A 177 -9.47 17.63 -18.09
C LEU A 177 -8.35 16.59 -17.93
N ASP A 178 -7.13 17.04 -18.20
CA ASP A 178 -5.88 16.27 -18.10
C ASP A 178 -5.59 15.89 -16.63
N PHE A 179 -5.03 14.70 -16.37
CA PHE A 179 -4.73 14.29 -14.98
C PHE A 179 -3.67 15.17 -14.31
N PHE A 180 -2.82 15.82 -15.11
CA PHE A 180 -1.82 16.79 -14.69
C PHE A 180 -2.38 18.23 -14.61
N ASP A 181 -3.61 18.49 -15.07
CA ASP A 181 -4.27 19.78 -14.93
C ASP A 181 -4.45 20.11 -13.42
N PRO A 182 -4.02 21.29 -12.95
CA PRO A 182 -4.25 21.71 -11.57
C PRO A 182 -5.72 21.67 -11.13
N GLY A 183 -6.64 21.91 -12.06
CA GLY A 183 -8.09 21.88 -11.86
C GLY A 183 -8.73 20.50 -11.96
N PHE A 184 -7.98 19.45 -12.33
CA PHE A 184 -8.50 18.08 -12.30
C PHE A 184 -8.94 17.69 -10.89
N PHE A 185 -8.14 18.02 -9.89
CA PHE A 185 -8.53 17.88 -8.50
C PHE A 185 -9.34 19.11 -8.12
N ALA A 186 -10.64 18.93 -7.86
CA ALA A 186 -11.47 19.99 -7.29
C ALA A 186 -10.86 20.50 -5.96
N THR A 187 -11.36 21.62 -5.43
CA THR A 187 -10.82 22.27 -4.21
C THR A 187 -10.62 21.32 -3.02
N GLY A 188 -11.38 20.23 -2.93
CA GLY A 188 -11.25 19.19 -1.90
C GLY A 188 -10.32 18.01 -2.24
N GLY A 189 -9.48 18.11 -3.26
CA GLY A 189 -8.51 17.07 -3.65
C GLY A 189 -9.11 15.84 -4.35
N LYS A 190 -10.42 15.81 -4.56
CA LYS A 190 -11.15 14.68 -5.17
C LYS A 190 -11.16 14.76 -6.69
N PRO A 191 -11.07 13.63 -7.40
CA PRO A 191 -11.16 13.60 -8.85
C PRO A 191 -12.61 13.83 -9.31
N PRO A 192 -12.84 14.22 -10.58
CA PRO A 192 -14.18 14.34 -11.15
C PRO A 192 -14.93 13.01 -11.13
N ALA A 193 -16.27 13.07 -11.07
CA ALA A 193 -17.08 11.85 -11.10
C ALA A 193 -16.88 11.10 -12.43
N GLY A 194 -16.62 9.79 -12.35
CA GLY A 194 -16.44 8.92 -13.51
C GLY A 194 -15.05 8.96 -14.16
N SER A 195 -14.11 9.78 -13.66
CA SER A 195 -12.75 9.84 -14.21
C SER A 195 -11.80 8.77 -13.64
N VAL A 196 -12.22 8.06 -12.58
CA VAL A 196 -11.44 7.02 -11.90
C VAL A 196 -12.35 5.88 -11.44
N GLU A 197 -11.76 4.69 -11.31
CA GLU A 197 -12.41 3.47 -10.84
C GLU A 197 -11.80 2.99 -9.52
N LEU A 198 -12.62 2.36 -8.68
CA LEU A 198 -12.16 1.73 -7.44
C LEU A 198 -11.34 0.48 -7.75
N VAL A 199 -10.12 0.42 -7.23
CA VAL A 199 -9.26 -0.76 -7.31
C VAL A 199 -9.42 -1.61 -6.05
N THR A 200 -9.29 -1.01 -4.87
CA THR A 200 -9.51 -1.69 -3.59
C THR A 200 -9.85 -0.70 -2.47
N GLY A 201 -10.63 -1.16 -1.50
CA GLY A 201 -10.84 -0.45 -0.22
C GLY A 201 -9.96 -1.00 0.90
N GLY A 202 -10.13 -0.46 2.11
CA GLY A 202 -9.42 -0.91 3.30
C GLY A 202 -7.93 -0.56 3.30
N VAL A 203 -7.51 0.41 2.49
CA VAL A 203 -6.12 0.84 2.45
C VAL A 203 -5.88 1.80 3.61
N LEU A 204 -4.92 1.46 4.46
CA LEU A 204 -4.48 2.32 5.55
C LEU A 204 -3.33 3.23 5.11
N TRP A 205 -2.40 2.68 4.34
CA TRP A 205 -1.21 3.42 3.90
C TRP A 205 -0.83 3.03 2.49
N LEU A 206 -0.50 4.03 1.68
CA LEU A 206 0.18 3.88 0.41
C LEU A 206 1.36 4.85 0.43
N GLU A 207 2.51 4.39 -0.03
CA GLU A 207 3.69 5.23 -0.12
C GLU A 207 4.51 4.82 -1.34
N PHE A 208 4.95 5.84 -2.07
CA PHE A 208 5.91 5.71 -3.14
C PHE A 208 7.23 6.30 -2.67
N LEU A 209 8.30 5.51 -2.77
CA LEU A 209 9.66 5.94 -2.53
C LEU A 209 10.40 5.94 -3.86
N PHE A 210 10.98 7.08 -4.20
CA PHE A 210 11.67 7.30 -5.46
C PHE A 210 13.17 7.39 -5.21
N ALA A 211 13.92 6.48 -5.83
CA ALA A 211 15.37 6.53 -5.85
C ALA A 211 15.84 7.34 -7.06
N ALA A 212 16.55 8.43 -6.78
CA ALA A 212 17.29 9.16 -7.80
C ALA A 212 18.58 8.40 -8.17
N LYS A 213 19.34 8.93 -9.14
CA LYS A 213 20.63 8.35 -9.55
C LYS A 213 21.62 8.27 -8.39
N THR A 214 21.63 9.28 -7.52
CA THR A 214 22.57 9.37 -6.39
C THR A 214 22.08 8.65 -5.13
N SER A 215 20.82 8.22 -5.08
CA SER A 215 20.26 7.57 -3.89
C SER A 215 20.94 6.23 -3.62
N VAL A 216 21.34 5.97 -2.38
CA VAL A 216 21.94 4.71 -1.93
C VAL A 216 20.84 3.85 -1.30
N ILE A 217 20.59 2.68 -1.88
CA ILE A 217 19.48 1.80 -1.45
C ILE A 217 19.93 0.43 -0.92
N GLU A 218 21.25 0.19 -0.87
CA GLU A 218 21.83 -1.09 -0.40
C GLU A 218 21.52 -1.33 1.08
N ASP A 219 21.60 -0.28 1.90
CA ASP A 219 21.31 -0.30 3.33
C ASP A 219 19.83 0.04 3.65
N GLY A 220 18.97 0.03 2.63
CA GLY A 220 17.56 0.35 2.76
C GLY A 220 17.16 1.68 2.10
N TRP A 221 15.85 1.94 2.10
CA TRP A 221 15.25 3.11 1.47
C TRP A 221 15.11 4.25 2.47
N ASN A 222 16.22 4.91 2.78
CA ASN A 222 16.23 6.05 3.69
C ASN A 222 15.66 7.29 2.99
N VAL A 223 14.76 8.00 3.67
CA VAL A 223 14.14 9.24 3.15
C VAL A 223 14.78 10.44 3.85
N GLY A 224 15.11 11.45 3.07
CA GLY A 224 15.77 12.65 3.57
C GLY A 224 16.04 13.66 2.46
N THR A 225 16.82 14.69 2.79
CA THR A 225 17.13 15.80 1.88
C THR A 225 18.51 15.68 1.25
N GLY A 226 19.28 14.64 1.59
CA GLY A 226 20.62 14.39 1.07
C GLY A 226 20.59 13.78 -0.33
N LEU A 227 21.72 13.88 -1.04
CA LEU A 227 21.88 13.24 -2.36
C LEU A 227 21.77 11.71 -2.29
N ALA A 228 22.18 11.11 -1.18
CA ALA A 228 22.09 9.66 -0.96
C ALA A 228 20.69 9.19 -0.58
N ASP A 229 19.78 10.11 -0.24
CA ASP A 229 18.45 9.77 0.24
C ASP A 229 17.47 9.52 -0.91
N CYS A 230 16.43 8.76 -0.62
CA CYS A 230 15.24 8.63 -1.45
C CYS A 230 14.25 9.76 -1.13
N SER A 231 13.26 9.95 -2.00
CA SER A 231 12.20 10.94 -1.81
C SER A 231 10.82 10.28 -1.81
N GLN A 232 9.85 10.95 -1.19
CA GLN A 232 8.44 10.53 -1.16
C GLN A 232 7.57 11.25 -2.21
N SER A 233 8.15 12.21 -2.92
CA SER A 233 7.51 12.96 -3.99
C SER A 233 8.43 13.03 -5.20
N TRP A 234 7.86 13.26 -6.37
CA TRP A 234 8.62 13.33 -7.61
C TRP A 234 7.97 14.31 -8.57
N ASP A 235 8.79 15.06 -9.30
CA ASP A 235 8.37 15.88 -10.43
C ASP A 235 9.39 15.71 -11.55
N ALA A 236 9.07 14.87 -12.53
CA ALA A 236 10.01 14.53 -13.59
C ALA A 236 10.46 15.71 -14.46
N TRP A 237 9.78 16.85 -14.39
CA TRP A 237 10.16 18.06 -15.13
C TRP A 237 10.71 19.16 -14.22
N GLY A 238 10.78 18.92 -12.90
CA GLY A 238 11.25 19.91 -11.93
C GLY A 238 10.46 21.22 -11.98
N ARG A 239 9.14 21.14 -12.25
CA ARG A 239 8.25 22.30 -12.35
C ARG A 239 7.65 22.73 -11.00
N GLU A 240 8.16 22.17 -9.92
CA GLU A 240 7.70 22.42 -8.55
C GLU A 240 6.19 22.15 -8.39
N ARG A 241 5.68 21.10 -9.05
CA ARG A 241 4.26 20.72 -9.00
C ARG A 241 3.81 20.17 -7.64
N PRO A 242 4.63 19.38 -6.90
CA PRO A 242 4.32 19.02 -5.52
C PRO A 242 4.38 20.25 -4.60
N ASP A 243 3.29 20.53 -3.89
CA ASP A 243 3.20 21.68 -2.99
C ASP A 243 3.87 21.37 -1.64
N THR A 244 5.03 21.96 -1.39
CA THR A 244 5.77 21.76 -0.12
C THR A 244 5.12 22.44 1.10
N GLU A 245 4.23 23.42 0.90
CA GLU A 245 3.48 24.05 2.00
C GLU A 245 2.37 23.12 2.51
N GLU A 246 1.82 22.28 1.63
CA GLU A 246 0.83 21.27 1.97
C GLU A 246 1.39 20.24 2.97
N THR A 247 2.58 19.70 2.70
CA THR A 247 3.25 18.73 3.59
C THR A 247 4.73 18.59 3.25
N PHE A 248 5.56 18.29 4.27
CA PHE A 248 6.98 18.02 4.06
C PHE A 248 7.25 16.77 3.20
N LEU A 249 6.26 15.88 3.04
CA LEU A 249 6.35 14.71 2.17
C LEU A 249 6.50 15.11 0.68
N ASN A 250 6.11 16.34 0.32
CA ASN A 250 6.26 16.90 -1.02
C ASN A 250 7.65 17.46 -1.32
N GLN A 251 8.63 17.22 -0.44
CA GLN A 251 10.02 17.54 -0.73
C GLN A 251 10.55 16.61 -1.83
N GLY A 252 11.04 17.21 -2.92
CA GLY A 252 11.61 16.49 -4.06
C GLY A 252 12.99 15.89 -3.77
N ALA A 253 13.43 14.98 -4.63
CA ALA A 253 14.74 14.36 -4.50
C ALA A 253 15.89 15.34 -4.82
N ALA A 254 16.81 15.54 -3.87
CA ALA A 254 18.02 16.34 -4.10
C ALA A 254 18.89 15.79 -5.24
N GLY A 255 18.86 14.48 -5.47
CA GLY A 255 19.59 13.78 -6.52
C GLY A 255 18.98 13.81 -7.92
N MET A 256 17.85 14.50 -8.11
CA MET A 256 17.16 14.53 -9.39
C MET A 256 17.94 15.37 -10.41
N GLN A 257 18.28 14.76 -11.56
CA GLN A 257 18.91 15.48 -12.66
C GLN A 257 17.84 16.12 -13.53
N SER A 258 17.90 17.44 -13.71
CA SER A 258 17.05 18.10 -14.70
C SER A 258 17.51 17.74 -16.11
N ALA A 259 16.56 17.46 -16.98
CA ALA A 259 16.78 17.25 -18.40
C ALA A 259 15.83 18.17 -19.20
N PRO A 260 16.35 18.96 -20.15
CA PRO A 260 15.52 19.93 -20.87
C PRO A 260 14.52 19.27 -21.83
N ASP A 261 14.87 18.12 -22.40
CA ASP A 261 14.14 17.52 -23.53
C ASP A 261 13.44 16.19 -23.18
N HIS A 262 13.52 15.73 -21.93
CA HIS A 262 12.90 14.47 -21.51
C HIS A 262 12.59 14.45 -20.01
N ALA A 263 11.63 13.60 -19.63
CA ALA A 263 11.27 13.39 -18.24
C ALA A 263 12.44 12.79 -17.43
N ALA A 264 12.81 13.44 -16.33
CA ALA A 264 13.76 12.94 -15.35
C ALA A 264 13.09 11.84 -14.51
N LEU A 265 13.19 10.59 -14.96
CA LEU A 265 12.57 9.46 -14.27
C LEU A 265 13.47 8.91 -13.13
N PRO A 266 12.86 8.41 -12.03
CA PRO A 266 13.59 7.75 -10.96
C PRO A 266 14.16 6.42 -11.46
N ARG A 267 15.31 5.99 -10.96
CA ARG A 267 15.90 4.70 -11.39
C ARG A 267 15.14 3.49 -10.87
N ARG A 268 14.49 3.66 -9.72
CA ARG A 268 13.71 2.63 -9.05
C ARG A 268 12.63 3.28 -8.19
N VAL A 269 11.49 2.61 -8.09
CA VAL A 269 10.39 3.00 -7.21
C VAL A 269 10.10 1.84 -6.26
N ARG A 270 10.02 2.11 -4.96
CA ARG A 270 9.46 1.19 -3.97
C ARG A 270 8.04 1.63 -3.64
N ILE A 271 7.11 0.71 -3.75
CA ILE A 271 5.70 0.88 -3.39
C ILE A 271 5.49 0.15 -2.07
N VAL A 272 4.94 0.83 -1.08
CA VAL A 272 4.54 0.26 0.20
C VAL A 272 3.03 0.40 0.31
N LEU A 273 2.33 -0.72 0.46
CA LEU A 273 0.88 -0.76 0.62
C LEU A 273 0.55 -1.46 1.93
N GLU A 274 -0.24 -0.81 2.78
CA GLU A 274 -0.75 -1.38 4.02
C GLU A 274 -2.27 -1.47 3.95
N ILE A 275 -2.81 -2.68 4.07
CA ILE A 275 -4.24 -2.95 3.96
C ILE A 275 -4.76 -3.57 5.25
N GLU A 276 -5.93 -3.11 5.66
CA GLU A 276 -6.77 -3.71 6.68
C GLU A 276 -8.01 -4.33 6.04
N ARG A 277 -8.26 -5.60 6.39
CA ARG A 277 -9.39 -6.33 5.84
C ARG A 277 -10.66 -6.04 6.66
N PRO A 278 -11.85 -6.01 6.03
CA PRO A 278 -13.11 -5.81 6.76
C PRO A 278 -13.34 -6.81 7.90
N ARG A 279 -12.84 -8.05 7.76
CA ARG A 279 -12.94 -9.06 8.82
C ARG A 279 -12.05 -8.77 10.03
N ASP A 280 -10.91 -8.12 9.81
CA ASP A 280 -9.94 -7.81 10.86
C ASP A 280 -10.40 -6.62 11.70
N LEU A 281 -11.11 -5.67 11.09
CA LEU A 281 -11.71 -4.50 11.75
C LEU A 281 -12.49 -4.90 13.02
N ARG A 282 -13.29 -5.97 12.93
CA ARG A 282 -14.10 -6.48 14.05
C ARG A 282 -13.27 -7.10 15.17
N ALA A 283 -12.06 -7.54 14.86
CA ALA A 283 -11.14 -8.15 15.79
C ALA A 283 -10.13 -7.14 16.37
N ARG A 284 -10.18 -5.86 15.97
CA ARG A 284 -9.28 -4.83 16.51
C ARG A 284 -9.54 -4.54 17.98
N THR A 285 -8.52 -3.93 18.59
CA THR A 285 -8.58 -3.44 19.97
C THR A 285 -8.85 -1.93 19.96
N ARG A 286 -9.18 -1.39 21.13
CA ARG A 286 -9.51 0.02 21.33
C ARG A 286 -8.65 0.59 22.46
N ILE A 287 -8.47 1.90 22.46
CA ILE A 287 -7.85 2.57 23.60
C ILE A 287 -8.81 2.57 24.79
N GLU A 288 -8.31 2.25 25.99
CA GLU A 288 -9.14 2.17 27.19
C GLU A 288 -9.38 3.53 27.85
N SER A 289 -8.43 4.44 27.71
CA SER A 289 -8.47 5.79 28.27
C SER A 289 -8.17 6.81 27.20
N ALA A 290 -8.66 8.04 27.40
CA ALA A 290 -8.28 9.15 26.54
C ALA A 290 -6.76 9.33 26.53
N LEU A 291 -6.21 9.68 25.38
CA LEU A 291 -4.77 9.85 25.18
C LEU A 291 -4.49 11.32 24.87
N ASP A 292 -3.76 11.99 25.76
CA ASP A 292 -3.25 13.35 25.52
C ASP A 292 -2.08 13.33 24.52
N ALA A 293 -1.92 14.40 23.74
CA ALA A 293 -0.87 14.60 22.73
C ALA A 293 0.57 14.35 23.26
N GLU A 294 0.83 14.60 24.55
CA GLU A 294 2.18 14.44 25.14
C GLU A 294 2.48 13.02 25.65
N ILE A 295 1.45 12.18 25.80
CA ILE A 295 1.57 10.84 26.39
C ILE A 295 1.96 9.83 25.29
N ASN A 296 2.99 9.03 25.57
CA ASN A 296 3.51 7.98 24.67
C ASN A 296 3.14 6.55 25.13
N GLU A 297 2.34 6.42 26.18
CA GLU A 297 1.85 5.15 26.70
C GLU A 297 0.37 5.00 26.37
N LEU A 298 0.06 3.98 25.57
CA LEU A 298 -1.26 3.69 25.06
C LEU A 298 -1.89 2.56 25.89
N ALA A 299 -2.90 2.87 26.70
CA ALA A 299 -3.70 1.86 27.39
C ALA A 299 -4.65 1.19 26.39
N VAL A 300 -4.59 -0.13 26.25
CA VAL A 300 -5.33 -0.89 25.23
C VAL A 300 -6.07 -2.08 25.83
N GLY A 301 -7.25 -2.38 25.29
CA GLY A 301 -8.08 -3.46 25.84
C GLY A 301 -7.51 -4.87 25.67
N ASP A 302 -6.60 -5.06 24.70
CA ASP A 302 -5.90 -6.33 24.46
C ASP A 302 -4.65 -6.05 23.62
N GLU A 303 -3.48 -6.05 24.26
CA GLU A 303 -2.20 -5.74 23.62
C GLU A 303 -1.76 -6.81 22.62
N ARG A 304 -2.30 -8.03 22.74
CA ARG A 304 -1.93 -9.16 21.86
C ARG A 304 -2.48 -8.99 20.44
N ARG A 305 -3.41 -8.05 20.26
CA ARG A 305 -3.99 -7.69 18.96
C ARG A 305 -3.18 -6.63 18.24
N LEU A 306 -2.23 -5.97 18.91
CA LEU A 306 -1.37 -4.97 18.30
C LEU A 306 -0.25 -5.61 17.47
N PRO A 307 0.29 -4.90 16.47
CA PRO A 307 1.50 -5.34 15.81
C PRO A 307 2.69 -5.31 16.78
N GLY A 308 3.74 -6.08 16.46
CA GLY A 308 4.97 -6.09 17.24
C GLY A 308 5.78 -4.79 17.11
N PRO A 309 6.90 -4.67 17.86
CA PRO A 309 7.81 -3.53 17.77
C PRO A 309 8.23 -3.20 16.33
N GLY A 310 8.25 -1.90 15.99
CA GLY A 310 8.47 -1.39 14.63
C GLY A 310 7.23 -1.41 13.74
N GLY A 311 6.13 -2.01 14.20
CA GLY A 311 4.81 -1.93 13.56
C GLY A 311 4.19 -0.55 13.73
N PHE A 312 3.24 -0.21 12.85
CA PHE A 312 2.51 1.04 12.90
C PHE A 312 1.06 0.81 13.27
N VAL A 313 0.48 1.76 13.98
CA VAL A 313 -0.95 1.83 14.27
C VAL A 313 -1.50 3.20 13.88
N LEU A 314 -2.76 3.24 13.48
CA LEU A 314 -3.50 4.45 13.16
C LEU A 314 -4.67 4.57 14.15
N ILE A 315 -4.80 5.72 14.78
CA ILE A 315 -5.95 6.06 15.64
C ILE A 315 -6.47 7.40 15.13
N ASP A 316 -7.73 7.43 14.73
CA ASP A 316 -8.32 8.55 14.00
C ASP A 316 -7.47 8.92 12.78
N GLU A 317 -6.75 10.04 12.82
CA GLU A 317 -5.85 10.50 11.75
C GLU A 317 -4.36 10.46 12.14
N GLU A 318 -4.01 9.97 13.33
CA GLU A 318 -2.63 9.91 13.81
C GLU A 318 -1.99 8.53 13.62
N TRP A 319 -0.84 8.53 12.95
CA TRP A 319 0.04 7.37 12.83
C TRP A 319 1.06 7.34 13.97
N MET A 320 1.17 6.19 14.63
CA MET A 320 2.12 5.94 15.70
C MET A 320 2.94 4.67 15.41
N GLU A 321 4.21 4.65 15.79
CA GLU A 321 5.05 3.44 15.73
C GLU A 321 5.07 2.75 17.09
N ILE A 322 4.80 1.45 17.14
CA ILE A 322 4.91 0.63 18.35
C ILE A 322 6.39 0.40 18.67
N LEU A 323 6.83 0.82 19.86
CA LEU A 323 8.18 0.56 20.39
C LEU A 323 8.21 -0.73 21.22
N SER A 324 7.17 -0.96 22.02
CA SER A 324 6.99 -2.17 22.82
C SER A 324 5.53 -2.36 23.23
N THR A 325 5.17 -3.59 23.60
CA THR A 325 3.83 -3.94 24.12
C THR A 325 3.94 -4.83 25.35
N GLY A 326 2.98 -4.72 26.26
CA GLY A 326 2.85 -5.60 27.41
C GLY A 326 1.95 -5.07 28.52
N ARG A 327 1.33 -5.98 29.28
CA ARG A 327 0.53 -5.69 30.48
C ARG A 327 -0.66 -4.74 30.21
N GLY A 328 -1.30 -4.84 29.05
CA GLY A 328 -2.40 -3.96 28.66
C GLY A 328 -1.97 -2.58 28.12
N TYR A 329 -0.68 -2.37 27.88
CA TYR A 329 -0.16 -1.11 27.33
C TYR A 329 0.71 -1.33 26.10
N ALA A 330 0.83 -0.29 25.29
CA ALA A 330 1.85 -0.15 24.26
C ALA A 330 2.61 1.16 24.43
N ILE A 331 3.94 1.11 24.34
CA ILE A 331 4.76 2.31 24.25
C ILE A 331 4.89 2.65 22.78
N VAL A 332 4.56 3.89 22.43
CA VAL A 332 4.51 4.34 21.04
C VAL A 332 5.39 5.55 20.80
N LYS A 333 5.89 5.69 19.58
CA LYS A 333 6.43 6.93 19.06
C LYS A 333 5.39 7.58 18.15
N ARG A 334 4.89 8.72 18.59
CA ARG A 334 3.80 9.47 17.97
C ARG A 334 4.20 10.28 16.75
N ALA A 335 3.21 10.88 16.08
CA ALA A 335 3.38 11.79 14.94
C ALA A 335 4.27 11.19 13.82
N ARG A 336 3.94 9.97 13.38
CA ARG A 336 4.65 9.28 12.30
C ARG A 336 3.93 9.45 10.98
N ARG A 337 4.60 9.07 9.88
CA ARG A 337 4.01 9.08 8.53
C ARG A 337 3.36 10.42 8.13
N GLY A 338 3.96 11.53 8.56
CA GLY A 338 3.48 12.87 8.23
C GLY A 338 2.31 13.39 9.07
N THR A 339 1.89 12.66 10.11
CA THR A 339 0.81 13.07 11.03
C THR A 339 1.33 13.93 12.18
N ARG A 340 0.41 14.46 12.99
CA ARG A 340 0.70 15.24 14.21
C ARG A 340 0.13 14.51 15.42
N ALA A 341 0.76 14.71 16.57
CA ALA A 341 0.24 14.18 17.83
C ALA A 341 -1.03 14.94 18.23
N THR A 342 -2.13 14.23 18.47
CA THR A 342 -3.44 14.82 18.83
C THR A 342 -4.04 14.20 20.08
N LEU A 343 -5.19 14.71 20.54
CA LEU A 343 -5.94 14.05 21.60
C LEU A 343 -6.80 12.94 20.98
N HIS A 344 -6.91 11.78 21.65
CA HIS A 344 -7.81 10.71 21.26
C HIS A 344 -8.78 10.35 22.38
N ASP A 345 -10.03 10.10 22.01
CA ASP A 345 -11.09 9.73 22.95
C ASP A 345 -11.03 8.27 23.37
N ALA A 346 -11.33 8.00 24.64
CA ALA A 346 -11.46 6.62 25.14
C ALA A 346 -12.44 5.81 24.26
N GLY A 347 -12.03 4.62 23.87
CA GLY A 347 -12.79 3.76 22.96
C GLY A 347 -12.48 3.95 21.47
N ALA A 348 -11.60 4.88 21.09
CA ALA A 348 -11.14 4.99 19.70
C ALA A 348 -10.53 3.66 19.21
N LEU A 349 -10.85 3.30 17.96
CA LEU A 349 -10.40 2.06 17.35
C LEU A 349 -8.93 2.16 16.95
N ILE A 350 -8.16 1.11 17.22
CA ILE A 350 -6.76 1.04 16.81
C ILE A 350 -6.67 0.24 15.51
N HIS A 351 -6.43 0.96 14.42
CA HIS A 351 -6.21 0.40 13.10
C HIS A 351 -4.75 -0.05 12.94
N HIS A 352 -4.57 -1.17 12.27
CA HIS A 352 -3.28 -1.58 11.73
C HIS A 352 -3.51 -2.58 10.60
N GLY A 353 -2.58 -2.65 9.66
CA GLY A 353 -2.72 -3.52 8.52
C GLY A 353 -1.52 -4.42 8.30
N GLU A 354 -1.62 -5.18 7.22
CA GLU A 354 -0.53 -6.01 6.75
C GLU A 354 0.21 -5.26 5.65
N ARG A 355 1.54 -5.22 5.78
CA ARG A 355 2.41 -4.42 4.92
C ARG A 355 2.92 -5.27 3.75
N LEU A 356 2.59 -4.83 2.54
CA LEU A 356 3.08 -5.36 1.28
C LEU A 356 4.07 -4.37 0.66
N VAL A 357 5.17 -4.89 0.12
CA VAL A 357 6.23 -4.06 -0.49
C VAL A 357 6.57 -4.60 -1.87
N ARG A 358 6.64 -3.71 -2.86
CA ARG A 358 7.03 -4.02 -4.23
C ARG A 358 8.07 -3.02 -4.71
N GLU A 359 9.16 -3.51 -5.28
CA GLU A 359 10.16 -2.66 -5.94
C GLU A 359 10.08 -2.81 -7.45
N VAL A 360 10.18 -1.68 -8.14
CA VAL A 360 10.04 -1.58 -9.59
C VAL A 360 11.25 -0.83 -10.15
N PRO A 361 12.16 -1.51 -10.86
CA PRO A 361 13.19 -0.83 -11.64
C PRO A 361 12.54 -0.12 -12.83
N ILE A 362 12.96 1.10 -13.13
CA ILE A 362 12.43 1.89 -14.24
C ILE A 362 13.38 1.77 -15.42
N ALA A 363 13.01 0.97 -16.41
CA ALA A 363 13.90 0.64 -17.53
C ALA A 363 14.25 1.85 -18.41
N THR A 364 13.38 2.86 -18.45
CA THR A 364 13.57 4.09 -19.21
C THR A 364 14.43 5.12 -18.48
N ALA A 365 14.80 4.88 -17.22
CA ALA A 365 15.73 5.74 -16.51
C ALA A 365 17.13 5.59 -17.12
N ARG A 366 17.68 6.68 -17.66
CA ARG A 366 19.03 6.69 -18.23
C ARG A 366 20.08 6.65 -17.12
N GLU A 367 20.86 5.57 -17.06
CA GLU A 367 22.14 5.58 -16.33
C GLU A 367 23.20 6.25 -17.22
N ASP A 368 23.33 7.57 -17.12
CA ASP A 368 24.47 8.25 -17.74
C ASP A 368 25.71 7.98 -16.88
N TRP A 369 26.50 6.97 -17.27
CA TRP A 369 27.77 6.59 -16.64
C TRP A 369 28.91 7.61 -16.83
N LYS A 370 28.60 8.82 -17.31
CA LYS A 370 29.54 9.93 -17.42
C LYS A 370 29.27 10.95 -16.32
N LEU A 371 29.86 10.70 -15.15
CA LEU A 371 30.14 11.72 -14.14
C LEU A 371 31.55 12.27 -14.35
#